data_AF-A0ABD0MT76-F1
#
_entry.id   AF-A0ABD0MT76-F1
#
_cell.length_a   1.000
_cell.length_b   1.000
_cell.length_c   1.000
_cell.angle_alpha   90.00
_cell.angle_beta   90.00
_cell.angle_gamma   90.00
#
_symmetry.space_group_name_H-M   'P 1'
#
loop_
_entity.id
_entity.type
_entity.pdbx_description
1 polymer ?
#
loop_
_entity_poly.entity_id
_entity_poly.type
_entity_poly.pdbx_seq_one_letter_code
_entity_poly.pdbx_strand_id
1 'polypeptide(L)'
;MTILCVLLLLLMIKKETLAQTITQLEDKALKSEGEKVTLSCKYDGAVNNLHWYRQYQGSKPEFLAYIYLNGDTSKPLPDRLMPKIDKNNNLVSLEISDAKVTDSALYYCALTPTMTGNSTTLYKNLLNNKALSS
;
A
#
# COMPACT_ATOMS: atom_id res chain seq x y z
N MET A 1 -37.65 -0.74 34.16
CA MET A 1 -37.86 -0.44 32.72
C MET A 1 -36.75 0.42 32.13
N THR A 2 -36.34 1.50 32.81
CA THR A 2 -35.33 2.46 32.34
C THR A 2 -33.94 1.86 32.12
N ILE A 3 -33.44 1.05 33.06
CA ILE A 3 -32.14 0.38 32.95
C ILE A 3 -32.09 -0.57 31.75
N LEU A 4 -33.19 -1.30 31.49
CA LEU A 4 -33.29 -2.20 30.35
C LEU A 4 -33.29 -1.42 29.01
N CYS A 5 -33.96 -0.26 28.96
CA CYS A 5 -33.90 0.64 27.80
C CYS A 5 -32.49 1.20 27.57
N VAL A 6 -31.77 1.57 28.64
CA VAL A 6 -30.39 2.08 28.51
C VAL A 6 -29.45 0.98 28.01
N LEU A 7 -29.57 -0.26 28.50
CA LEU A 7 -28.80 -1.40 28.02
C LEU A 7 -29.10 -1.72 26.55
N LEU A 8 -30.38 -1.69 26.15
CA LEU A 8 -30.78 -1.85 24.75
C LEU A 8 -30.23 -0.73 23.87
N LEU A 9 -30.28 0.53 24.32
CA LEU A 9 -29.70 1.67 23.60
C LEU A 9 -28.18 1.56 23.45
N LEU A 10 -27.47 1.09 24.48
CA LEU A 10 -26.02 0.86 24.42
C LEU A 10 -25.63 -0.24 23.43
N LEU A 11 -26.45 -1.28 23.28
CA LEU A 11 -26.22 -2.36 22.31
C LEU A 11 -26.43 -1.91 20.85
N MET A 12 -27.20 -0.83 20.62
CA MET A 12 -27.41 -0.24 19.29
C MET A 12 -26.26 0.68 18.86
N ILE A 13 -25.32 1.02 19.75
CA ILE A 13 -24.11 1.79 19.43
C ILE A 13 -22.99 0.85 18.92
N LYS A 14 -23.33 -0.28 18.29
CA LYS A 14 -22.36 -1.02 17.48
C LYS A 14 -22.21 -0.31 16.15
N LYS A 15 -21.35 0.71 16.14
CA LYS A 15 -20.93 1.37 14.90
C LYS A 15 -19.98 0.41 14.20
N GLU A 16 -20.50 -0.39 13.27
CA GLU A 16 -19.64 -1.10 12.31
C GLU A 16 -18.96 -0.04 11.45
N THR A 17 -17.71 0.28 11.78
CA THR A 17 -16.89 1.15 10.97
C THR A 17 -16.38 0.33 9.78
N LEU A 18 -16.72 0.74 8.55
CA LEU A 18 -16.14 0.22 7.31
C LEU A 18 -14.67 0.68 7.18
N ALA A 19 -13.82 0.28 8.12
CA ALA A 19 -12.42 0.61 8.11
C ALA A 19 -11.73 -0.24 7.04
N GLN A 20 -11.16 0.42 6.03
CA GLN A 20 -10.28 -0.26 5.09
C GLN A 20 -8.98 -0.62 5.82
N THR A 21 -8.46 -1.81 5.57
CA THR A 21 -7.24 -2.28 6.23
C THR A 21 -6.23 -2.76 5.22
N ILE A 22 -4.95 -2.66 5.58
CA ILE A 22 -3.86 -3.27 4.84
C ILE A 22 -2.86 -3.85 5.81
N THR A 23 -2.49 -5.09 5.58
CA THR A 23 -1.65 -5.87 6.49
C THR A 23 -0.57 -6.57 5.68
N GLN A 24 0.67 -6.40 6.09
CA GLN A 24 1.79 -7.12 5.50
C GLN A 24 1.74 -8.60 5.90
N LEU A 25 2.00 -9.51 4.95
CA LEU A 25 1.92 -10.95 5.21
C LEU A 25 3.17 -11.48 5.90
N GLU A 26 4.34 -10.97 5.51
CA GLU A 26 5.63 -11.35 6.10
C GLU A 26 6.26 -10.17 6.83
N ASP A 27 6.58 -10.34 8.12
CA ASP A 27 7.23 -9.29 8.92
C ASP A 27 8.66 -8.98 8.44
N LYS A 28 9.35 -9.99 7.86
CA LYS A 28 10.74 -9.88 7.40
C LYS A 28 10.98 -10.80 6.20
N ALA A 29 11.81 -10.34 5.27
CA ALA A 29 12.36 -11.14 4.19
C ALA A 29 13.90 -11.00 4.20
N LEU A 30 14.60 -12.12 4.37
CA LEU A 30 16.06 -12.18 4.27
C LEU A 30 16.41 -12.96 3.01
N LYS A 31 17.18 -12.32 2.11
CA LYS A 31 17.60 -12.87 0.82
C LYS A 31 19.03 -12.46 0.52
N SER A 32 19.72 -13.33 -0.22
CA SER A 32 21.05 -13.07 -0.74
C SER A 32 20.98 -12.17 -1.97
N GLU A 33 22.08 -11.51 -2.29
CA GLU A 33 22.20 -10.74 -3.52
C GLU A 33 21.95 -11.62 -4.75
N GLY A 34 21.25 -11.09 -5.76
CA GLY A 34 20.84 -11.83 -6.95
C GLY A 34 19.58 -12.68 -6.78
N GLU A 35 19.10 -12.91 -5.56
CA GLU A 35 17.88 -13.67 -5.34
C GLU A 35 16.62 -12.83 -5.59
N LYS A 36 15.54 -13.52 -5.96
CA LYS A 36 14.21 -12.91 -6.06
C LYS A 36 13.58 -12.72 -4.68
N VAL A 37 13.07 -11.53 -4.42
CA VAL A 37 12.28 -11.19 -3.21
C VAL A 37 10.85 -10.91 -3.65
N THR A 38 9.87 -11.38 -2.88
CA THR A 38 8.46 -10.98 -3.03
C THR A 38 7.96 -10.52 -1.67
N LEU A 39 7.48 -9.27 -1.61
CA LEU A 39 6.86 -8.68 -0.44
C LEU A 39 5.37 -8.59 -0.71
N SER A 40 4.52 -9.02 0.22
CA SER A 40 3.07 -9.07 -0.01
C SER A 40 2.28 -8.40 1.11
N CYS A 41 1.18 -7.77 0.72
CA CYS A 41 0.19 -7.24 1.64
C CYS A 41 -1.20 -7.68 1.25
N LYS A 42 -2.01 -7.99 2.27
CA LYS A 42 -3.44 -8.22 2.14
C LYS A 42 -4.19 -6.94 2.44
N TYR A 43 -5.08 -6.55 1.53
CA TYR A 43 -5.96 -5.41 1.72
C TYR A 43 -7.41 -5.83 1.92
N ASP A 44 -8.20 -4.94 2.48
CA ASP A 44 -9.66 -5.10 2.57
C ASP A 44 -10.36 -3.76 2.28
N GLY A 45 -11.58 -3.87 1.76
CA GLY A 45 -12.41 -2.75 1.34
C GLY A 45 -12.25 -2.33 -0.12
N ALA A 46 -12.99 -1.30 -0.51
CA ALA A 46 -13.02 -0.78 -1.87
C ALA A 46 -11.80 0.12 -2.14
N VAL A 47 -10.87 -0.36 -2.97
CA VAL A 47 -9.65 0.34 -3.36
C VAL A 47 -9.58 0.53 -4.88
N ASN A 48 -8.98 1.63 -5.34
CA ASN A 48 -8.77 1.88 -6.77
C ASN A 48 -7.35 1.46 -7.20
N ASN A 49 -6.37 1.78 -6.36
CA ASN A 49 -4.97 1.46 -6.52
C ASN A 49 -4.33 1.21 -5.14
N LEU A 50 -3.16 0.58 -5.15
CA LEU A 50 -2.34 0.38 -3.97
C LEU A 50 -0.95 0.93 -4.22
N HIS A 51 -0.30 1.38 -3.15
CA HIS A 51 0.97 2.08 -3.20
C HIS A 51 2.06 1.29 -2.50
N TRP A 52 3.28 1.37 -3.02
CA TRP A 52 4.50 0.85 -2.41
C TRP A 52 5.46 1.99 -2.07
N TYR A 53 6.00 1.93 -0.85
CA TYR A 53 7.02 2.83 -0.35
C TYR A 53 8.21 2.03 0.18
N ARG A 54 9.37 2.67 0.19
CA ARG A 54 10.60 2.16 0.80
C ARG A 54 11.16 3.19 1.77
N GLN A 55 11.62 2.77 2.92
CA GLN A 55 12.22 3.62 3.91
C GLN A 55 13.56 3.04 4.38
N TYR A 56 14.63 3.76 4.10
CA TYR A 56 15.93 3.49 4.72
C TYR A 56 15.92 3.93 6.19
N GLN A 57 16.75 3.29 7.00
CA GLN A 57 16.87 3.63 8.42
C GLN A 57 17.17 5.12 8.61
N GLY A 58 16.38 5.79 9.46
CA GLY A 58 16.51 7.23 9.74
C GLY A 58 16.03 8.16 8.62
N SER A 59 15.53 7.63 7.50
CA SER A 59 15.02 8.42 6.37
C SER A 59 13.49 8.49 6.38
N LYS A 60 12.91 9.38 5.59
CA LYS A 60 11.46 9.38 5.32
C LYS A 60 11.09 8.27 4.32
N PRO A 61 9.83 7.78 4.31
CA PRO A 61 9.36 6.89 3.25
C PRO A 61 9.46 7.55 1.87
N GLU A 62 10.04 6.82 0.93
CA GLU A 62 10.17 7.15 -0.49
C GLU A 62 9.09 6.39 -1.26
N PHE A 63 8.35 7.10 -2.12
CA PHE A 63 7.40 6.45 -3.01
C PHE A 63 8.13 5.65 -4.08
N LEU A 64 7.78 4.37 -4.23
CA LEU A 64 8.33 3.50 -5.27
C LEU A 64 7.37 3.41 -6.46
N ALA A 65 6.14 2.98 -6.19
CA ALA A 65 5.17 2.71 -7.23
C ALA A 65 3.73 2.73 -6.72
N TYR A 66 2.78 2.89 -7.63
CA TYR A 66 1.40 2.45 -7.43
C TYR A 66 1.02 1.42 -8.49
N ILE A 67 0.04 0.59 -8.16
CA ILE A 67 -0.60 -0.35 -9.08
C ILE A 67 -2.11 -0.21 -8.99
N TYR A 68 -2.76 0.01 -10.13
CA TYR A 68 -4.21 -0.02 -10.24
C TYR A 68 -4.70 -1.46 -10.22
N LEU A 69 -5.96 -1.65 -9.83
CA LEU A 69 -6.55 -2.98 -9.90
C LEU A 69 -6.46 -3.56 -11.32
N ASN A 70 -6.67 -2.80 -12.39
CA ASN A 70 -6.51 -3.31 -13.76
C ASN A 70 -5.09 -3.78 -14.14
N GLY A 71 -4.09 -3.60 -13.26
CA GLY A 71 -2.70 -4.00 -13.47
C GLY A 71 -1.79 -2.86 -13.94
N ASP A 72 -2.34 -1.69 -14.26
CA ASP A 72 -1.55 -0.54 -14.69
C ASP A 72 -0.68 -0.02 -13.53
N THR A 73 0.59 0.21 -13.81
CA THR A 73 1.56 0.68 -12.81
C THR A 73 2.07 2.08 -13.11
N SER A 74 2.51 2.78 -12.07
CA SER A 74 3.21 4.06 -12.22
C SER A 74 4.54 3.90 -12.96
N LYS A 75 4.89 4.89 -13.79
CA LYS A 75 6.17 4.99 -14.50
C LYS A 75 6.87 6.32 -14.18
N PRO A 76 8.21 6.41 -14.29
CA PRO A 76 9.15 5.31 -14.56
C PRO A 76 9.34 4.40 -13.33
N LEU A 77 9.66 3.13 -13.57
CA LEU A 77 9.99 2.15 -12.54
C LEU A 77 11.22 1.35 -12.98
N PRO A 78 12.20 1.07 -12.11
CA PRO A 78 13.30 0.18 -12.45
C PRO A 78 12.80 -1.19 -12.88
N ASP A 79 13.38 -1.77 -13.93
CA ASP A 79 12.94 -3.05 -14.51
C ASP A 79 12.88 -4.21 -13.50
N ARG A 80 13.74 -4.16 -12.47
CA ARG A 80 13.79 -5.14 -11.39
C ARG A 80 12.64 -5.05 -10.37
N LEU A 81 11.93 -3.92 -10.31
CA LEU A 81 10.80 -3.72 -9.40
C LEU A 81 9.50 -3.98 -10.15
N MET A 82 8.75 -4.98 -9.69
CA MET A 82 7.53 -5.44 -10.35
C MET A 82 6.36 -5.50 -9.36
N PRO A 83 5.55 -4.43 -9.27
CA PRO A 83 4.29 -4.46 -8.54
C PRO A 83 3.33 -5.46 -9.19
N LYS A 84 2.65 -6.26 -8.37
CA LYS A 84 1.67 -7.27 -8.80
C LYS A 84 0.40 -7.13 -7.98
N ILE A 85 -0.74 -7.44 -8.60
CA ILE A 85 -2.05 -7.43 -7.96
C ILE A 85 -2.74 -8.78 -8.17
N ASP A 86 -3.25 -9.35 -7.08
CA ASP A 86 -4.17 -10.49 -7.10
C ASP A 86 -5.48 -10.04 -6.45
N LYS A 87 -6.42 -9.64 -7.30
CA LYS A 87 -7.74 -9.15 -6.87
C LYS A 87 -8.57 -10.22 -6.19
N ASN A 88 -8.40 -11.48 -6.58
CA ASN A 88 -9.26 -12.55 -6.10
C ASN A 88 -8.95 -12.86 -4.64
N ASN A 89 -7.70 -12.66 -4.23
CA ASN A 89 -7.22 -12.87 -2.87
C ASN A 89 -6.99 -11.57 -2.08
N ASN A 90 -7.31 -10.41 -2.68
CA ASN A 90 -7.01 -9.08 -2.18
C ASN A 90 -5.54 -8.91 -1.76
N LEU A 91 -4.61 -9.34 -2.62
CA LEU A 91 -3.18 -9.20 -2.40
C LEU A 91 -2.56 -8.18 -3.34
N VAL A 92 -1.68 -7.36 -2.79
CA VAL A 92 -0.73 -6.56 -3.56
C VAL A 92 0.68 -7.02 -3.20
N SER A 93 1.51 -7.23 -4.20
CA SER A 93 2.90 -7.65 -4.00
C SER A 93 3.87 -6.72 -4.71
N LEU A 94 5.09 -6.63 -4.18
CA LEU A 94 6.25 -6.04 -4.85
C LEU A 94 7.29 -7.13 -5.03
N GLU A 95 7.56 -7.50 -6.27
CA GLU A 95 8.65 -8.41 -6.61
C GLU A 95 9.91 -7.60 -6.94
N ILE A 96 11.03 -8.03 -6.37
CA ILE A 96 12.37 -7.54 -6.69
C ILE A 96 13.10 -8.73 -7.33
N SER A 97 13.31 -8.70 -8.64
CA SER A 97 13.79 -9.86 -9.39
C SER A 97 15.28 -10.18 -9.18
N ASP A 98 16.07 -9.16 -8.85
CA ASP A 98 17.52 -9.18 -8.65
C ASP A 98 17.83 -8.33 -7.41
N ALA A 99 17.77 -8.95 -6.23
CA ALA A 99 17.96 -8.23 -4.97
C ALA A 99 19.40 -7.74 -4.83
N LYS A 100 19.57 -6.49 -4.39
CA LYS A 100 20.88 -5.89 -4.11
C LYS A 100 21.00 -5.54 -2.63
N VAL A 101 22.23 -5.45 -2.13
CA VAL A 101 22.45 -4.99 -0.74
C VAL A 101 21.79 -3.63 -0.48
N THR A 102 21.79 -2.74 -1.48
CA THR A 102 21.12 -1.43 -1.43
C THR A 102 19.60 -1.48 -1.33
N ASP A 103 18.99 -2.64 -1.56
CA ASP A 103 17.53 -2.83 -1.45
C ASP A 103 17.12 -3.17 0.00
N SER A 104 18.07 -3.39 0.91
CA SER A 104 17.79 -3.62 2.34
C SER A 104 17.20 -2.36 2.99
N ALA A 105 15.90 -2.41 3.31
CA ALA A 105 15.11 -1.30 3.84
C ALA A 105 13.80 -1.81 4.46
N LEU A 106 13.03 -0.92 5.07
CA LEU A 106 11.61 -1.17 5.38
C LEU A 106 10.77 -0.88 4.13
N TYR A 107 9.81 -1.73 3.85
CA TYR A 107 8.89 -1.57 2.73
C TYR A 107 7.47 -1.48 3.27
N TYR A 108 6.70 -0.54 2.74
CA TYR A 108 5.31 -0.31 3.16
C TYR A 108 4.39 -0.36 1.96
N CYS A 109 3.30 -1.10 2.11
CA CYS A 109 2.15 -1.00 1.24
C CYS A 109 1.12 -0.04 1.86
N ALA A 110 0.37 0.68 1.03
CA ALA A 110 -0.69 1.57 1.50
C ALA A 110 -1.90 1.59 0.57
N LEU A 111 -3.08 1.78 1.16
CA LEU A 111 -4.37 1.88 0.44
C LEU A 111 -4.56 3.23 -0.25
N THR A 112 -4.00 4.29 0.32
CA THR A 112 -4.09 5.66 -0.19
C THR A 112 -2.71 6.32 -0.08
N PRO A 113 -2.47 7.43 -0.80
CA PRO A 113 -1.26 8.21 -0.62
C PRO A 113 -1.16 8.76 0.81
N THR A 114 -0.36 8.11 1.66
CA THR A 114 -0.10 8.57 3.02
C THR A 114 1.06 9.56 3.01
N MET A 115 0.80 10.83 2.70
CA MET A 115 1.78 11.90 2.85
C MET A 115 1.28 12.91 3.89
N THR A 116 2.08 13.18 4.91
CA THR A 116 1.83 14.20 5.95
C THR A 116 2.18 15.63 5.52
N GLY A 117 2.38 15.89 4.21
CA GLY A 117 2.63 17.20 3.62
C GLY A 117 1.50 17.62 2.66
N ASN A 118 1.35 18.94 2.42
CA ASN A 118 0.23 19.57 1.68
C ASN A 118 -0.27 18.73 0.50
N SER A 119 -1.38 18.02 0.73
CA SER A 119 -1.98 17.03 -0.16
C SER A 119 -2.33 17.62 -1.53
N THR A 120 -2.56 18.93 -1.59
CA THR A 120 -2.90 19.68 -2.81
C THR A 120 -1.79 19.66 -3.85
N THR A 121 -0.53 19.75 -3.43
CA THR A 121 0.62 19.79 -4.33
C THR A 121 0.93 18.40 -4.89
N LEU A 122 0.80 17.36 -4.05
CA LEU A 122 1.03 15.98 -4.46
C LEU A 122 -0.03 15.51 -5.48
N TYR A 123 -1.30 15.83 -5.23
CA TYR A 123 -2.38 15.48 -6.15
C TYR A 123 -2.21 16.16 -7.52
N LYS A 124 -1.82 17.43 -7.54
CA LYS A 124 -1.50 18.15 -8.78
C LYS A 124 -0.34 17.49 -9.53
N ASN A 125 0.74 17.10 -8.85
CA ASN A 125 1.86 16.42 -9.49
C ASN A 125 1.47 15.04 -10.06
N LEU A 126 0.64 14.28 -9.33
CA LEU A 126 0.12 12.99 -9.78
C LEU A 126 -0.78 13.13 -11.02
N LEU A 127 -1.65 14.15 -11.04
CA LEU A 127 -2.49 14.45 -12.20
C LEU A 127 -1.70 14.99 -13.39
N ASN A 128 -0.72 15.86 -13.15
CA ASN A 128 0.11 16.43 -14.19
C ASN A 128 0.96 15.34 -14.88
N ASN A 129 1.46 14.36 -14.13
CA ASN A 129 2.13 13.20 -14.71
C ASN A 129 1.21 12.34 -15.59
N LYS A 130 -0.10 12.26 -15.30
CA LYS A 130 -1.08 11.60 -16.19
C LYS A 130 -1.25 12.34 -17.52
N ALA A 131 -1.23 13.68 -17.50
CA ALA A 131 -1.44 14.51 -18.70
C ALA A 131 -0.20 14.57 -19.62
N LEU A 132 0.98 14.29 -19.09
CA LEU A 132 2.24 14.21 -19.86
C LEU A 132 2.52 12.82 -20.45
N SER A 133 1.77 11.81 -20.02
CA SER A 133 1.89 10.41 -20.48
C SER A 133 0.80 9.98 -21.46
N SER A 134 -0.05 10.92 -21.91
CA SER A 134 -1.10 10.76 -22.92
C SER A 134 -0.76 11.57 -24.16
#